data_AF-A0A6I4YGK5-F1
#
_entry.id   AF-A0A6I4YGK5-F1
#
_cell.length_a   1.000
_cell.length_b   1.000
_cell.length_c   1.000
_cell.angle_alpha   90.00
_cell.angle_beta   90.00
_cell.angle_gamma   90.00
#
_symmetry.space_group_name_H-M   'P 1'
#
loop_
_entity.id
_entity.type
_entity.pdbx_description
1 polymer ?
#
loop_
_entity_poly.entity_id
_entity_poly.type
_entity_poly.pdbx_seq_one_letter_code
_entity_poly.pdbx_strand_id
1 'polypeptide(L)'
;MNRATREAGLTLIEVLIALAIFTVLSIAVLGVLPTLFKVNRSNQNDQAVTVAAKAFMESVRTSYSAQSTFDAGTLPAAPDTSLMGGLTCTTSQTNPVPTWVTASGSPMLRRVTLSCTGTGQPNYAFTLDFGRPTGAPGGAGS
;
A
#
# COMPACT_ATOMS: atom_id res chain seq x y z
N MET A 1 -17.81 32.50 -65.10
CA MET A 1 -16.61 32.84 -64.29
C MET A 1 -16.15 31.57 -63.59
N ASN A 2 -15.17 30.86 -64.16
CA ASN A 2 -14.57 29.67 -63.54
C ASN A 2 -13.53 30.14 -62.52
N ARG A 3 -13.76 29.86 -61.23
CA ARG A 3 -12.74 30.07 -60.20
C ARG A 3 -11.72 28.95 -60.32
N ALA A 4 -10.50 29.29 -60.70
CA ALA A 4 -9.36 28.39 -60.57
C ALA A 4 -9.11 28.15 -59.07
N THR A 5 -9.36 26.92 -58.62
CA THR A 5 -8.87 26.43 -57.34
C THR A 5 -7.34 26.36 -57.43
N ARG A 6 -6.64 27.22 -56.69
CA ARG A 6 -5.20 27.10 -56.52
C ARG A 6 -4.94 25.80 -55.76
N GLU A 7 -4.41 24.78 -56.42
CA GLU A 7 -3.82 23.65 -55.73
C GLU A 7 -2.60 24.17 -54.96
N ALA A 8 -2.67 24.09 -53.63
CA ALA A 8 -1.55 24.42 -52.75
C ALA A 8 -0.57 23.25 -52.81
N GLY A 9 0.50 23.40 -53.60
CA GLY A 9 1.57 22.42 -53.68
C GLY A 9 2.35 22.36 -52.36
N LEU A 10 2.48 21.16 -51.79
CA LEU A 10 3.35 20.87 -50.65
C LEU A 10 4.77 21.35 -50.95
N THR A 11 5.26 22.32 -50.17
CA THR A 11 6.64 22.79 -50.33
C THR A 11 7.60 21.90 -49.51
N LEU A 12 8.79 21.64 -50.05
CA LEU A 12 9.81 20.81 -49.37
C LEU A 12 10.17 21.37 -47.99
N ILE A 13 10.18 22.70 -47.86
CA ILE A 13 10.47 23.38 -46.59
C ILE A 13 9.38 23.13 -45.54
N GLU A 14 8.12 23.06 -45.94
CA GLU A 14 6.98 22.80 -45.06
C GLU A 14 7.01 21.36 -44.54
N VAL A 15 7.42 20.40 -45.38
CA VAL A 15 7.67 19.01 -44.95
C VAL A 15 8.82 18.93 -43.95
N LEU A 16 9.92 19.66 -44.18
CA LEU A 16 11.05 19.70 -43.24
C LEU A 16 10.66 20.29 -41.89
N ILE A 17 9.88 21.38 -41.89
CA ILE A 17 9.37 22.00 -40.67
C ILE A 17 8.43 21.05 -39.94
N ALA A 18 7.52 20.39 -40.65
CA ALA A 18 6.61 19.40 -40.07
C ALA A 18 7.37 18.23 -39.44
N LEU A 19 8.43 17.73 -40.09
CA LEU A 19 9.30 16.69 -39.54
C LEU A 19 10.08 17.16 -38.31
N ALA A 20 10.61 18.39 -38.32
CA ALA A 20 11.30 18.97 -37.17
C ALA A 20 10.36 19.09 -35.96
N ILE A 21 9.13 19.59 -36.16
CA ILE A 21 8.14 19.66 -35.08
C ILE A 21 7.74 18.26 -34.62
N PHE A 22 7.49 17.33 -35.54
CA PHE A 22 7.09 15.96 -35.22
C PHE A 22 8.16 15.22 -34.39
N THR A 23 9.44 15.36 -34.73
CA THR A 23 10.53 14.73 -33.99
C THR A 23 10.66 15.28 -32.57
N VAL A 24 10.58 16.60 -32.40
CA VAL A 24 10.62 17.23 -31.06
C VAL A 24 9.45 16.74 -30.20
N LEU A 25 8.23 16.72 -30.76
CA LEU A 25 7.05 16.24 -30.05
C LEU A 25 7.15 14.74 -29.72
N SER A 26 7.64 13.92 -30.64
CA SER A 26 7.82 12.48 -30.43
C SER A 26 8.79 12.18 -29.29
N ILE A 27 9.92 12.90 -29.22
CA ILE A 27 10.90 12.75 -28.13
C ILE A 27 10.27 13.16 -26.79
N ALA A 28 9.55 14.28 -26.76
CA ALA A 28 8.89 14.75 -25.54
C ALA A 28 7.86 13.73 -25.01
N VAL A 29 7.06 13.11 -25.89
CA VAL A 29 6.07 12.11 -25.49
C VAL A 29 6.73 10.80 -25.06
N LEU A 30 7.68 10.28 -25.85
CA LEU A 30 8.35 9.02 -25.56
C LEU A 30 9.20 9.08 -24.29
N GLY A 31 9.76 10.26 -23.97
CA GLY A 31 10.53 10.48 -22.74
C GLY A 31 9.72 10.33 -21.45
N VAL A 32 8.40 10.46 -21.49
CA VAL A 32 7.53 10.40 -20.30
C VAL A 32 7.09 8.96 -19.98
N LEU A 33 7.10 8.05 -20.97
CA LEU A 33 6.63 6.67 -20.82
C LEU A 33 7.34 5.88 -19.70
N PRO A 34 8.69 5.91 -19.56
CA PRO A 34 9.37 5.18 -18.49
C PRO A 34 8.91 5.62 -17.08
N THR A 35 8.67 6.92 -16.91
CA THR A 35 8.19 7.49 -15.66
C THR A 35 6.78 7.01 -15.33
N LEU A 36 5.88 6.96 -16.32
CA LEU A 36 4.52 6.45 -16.13
C LEU A 36 4.49 4.97 -15.72
N PHE A 37 5.34 4.13 -16.34
CA PHE A 37 5.42 2.72 -15.96
C PHE A 37 5.96 2.54 -14.53
N LYS A 38 6.97 3.33 -14.15
CA LYS A 38 7.52 3.31 -12.78
C LYS A 38 6.47 3.73 -11.75
N VAL A 39 5.74 4.82 -12.00
CA VAL A 39 4.70 5.31 -11.10
C VAL A 39 3.56 4.31 -10.97
N ASN A 40 3.09 3.73 -12.07
CA ASN A 40 2.00 2.75 -12.03
C ASN A 40 2.40 1.50 -11.23
N ARG A 41 3.63 1.01 -11.40
CA ARG A 41 4.13 -0.13 -10.63
C ARG A 41 4.29 0.20 -9.14
N SER A 42 4.77 1.40 -8.80
CA SER A 42 4.83 1.87 -7.40
C SER A 42 3.43 1.89 -6.78
N ASN A 43 2.45 2.48 -7.47
CA ASN A 43 1.07 2.57 -6.99
C ASN A 43 0.44 1.19 -6.78
N GLN A 44 0.71 0.22 -7.67
CA GLN A 44 0.23 -1.15 -7.51
C GLN A 44 0.83 -1.81 -6.26
N ASN A 45 2.12 -1.63 -6.00
CA ASN A 45 2.77 -2.15 -4.80
C ASN A 45 2.20 -1.48 -3.53
N ASP A 46 2.03 -0.15 -3.54
CA ASP A 46 1.45 0.61 -2.43
C ASP A 46 0.04 0.13 -2.07
N GLN A 47 -0.80 -0.12 -3.08
CA GLN A 47 -2.14 -0.65 -2.91
C GLN A 47 -2.13 -2.09 -2.37
N ALA A 48 -1.30 -2.96 -2.95
CA ALA A 48 -1.15 -4.35 -2.51
C ALA A 48 -0.75 -4.43 -1.02
N VAL A 49 0.24 -3.62 -0.62
CA VAL A 49 0.68 -3.50 0.78
C VAL A 49 -0.43 -3.05 1.69
N THR A 50 -1.17 -2.01 1.30
CA THR A 50 -2.23 -1.43 2.13
C THR A 50 -3.37 -2.42 2.35
N VAL A 51 -3.75 -3.16 1.30
CA VAL A 51 -4.79 -4.20 1.40
C VAL A 51 -4.33 -5.35 2.30
N ALA A 52 -3.10 -5.83 2.11
CA ALA A 52 -2.52 -6.88 2.96
C ALA A 52 -2.43 -6.46 4.43
N ALA A 53 -1.99 -5.23 4.68
CA ALA A 53 -1.91 -4.66 6.02
C ALA A 53 -3.29 -4.56 6.67
N LYS A 54 -4.31 -4.10 5.93
CA LYS A 54 -5.69 -4.06 6.42
C LYS A 54 -6.21 -5.46 6.78
N ALA A 55 -6.04 -6.42 5.88
CA ALA A 55 -6.47 -7.80 6.12
C ALA A 55 -5.78 -8.41 7.36
N PHE A 56 -4.47 -8.18 7.51
CA PHE A 56 -3.72 -8.58 8.69
C PHE A 56 -4.26 -7.92 9.96
N MET A 57 -4.45 -6.61 9.97
CA MET A 57 -4.95 -5.88 11.13
C MET A 57 -6.36 -6.31 11.54
N GLU A 58 -7.23 -6.64 10.58
CA GLU A 58 -8.53 -7.24 10.87
C GLU A 58 -8.39 -8.65 11.45
N SER A 59 -7.45 -9.46 10.95
CA SER A 59 -7.18 -10.79 11.55
C SER A 59 -6.66 -10.70 12.99
N VAL A 60 -5.83 -9.69 13.28
CA VAL A 60 -5.38 -9.37 14.66
C VAL A 60 -6.58 -8.96 15.51
N ARG A 61 -7.47 -8.10 14.99
CA ARG A 61 -8.72 -7.72 15.69
C ARG A 61 -9.55 -8.94 16.04
N THR A 62 -9.74 -9.86 15.10
CA THR A 62 -10.49 -11.11 15.34
C THR A 62 -9.80 -11.97 16.39
N SER A 63 -8.47 -12.15 16.31
CA SER A 63 -7.69 -12.88 17.33
C SER A 63 -7.88 -12.25 18.71
N TYR A 64 -7.71 -10.92 18.82
CA TYR A 64 -7.79 -10.17 20.08
C TYR A 64 -9.21 -9.89 20.58
N SER A 65 -10.24 -10.39 19.89
CA SER A 65 -11.61 -10.36 20.40
C SER A 65 -11.78 -11.27 21.63
N ALA A 66 -10.98 -12.32 21.75
CA ALA A 66 -10.95 -13.18 22.93
C ALA A 66 -9.88 -12.70 23.93
N GLN A 67 -10.24 -12.72 25.21
CA GLN A 67 -9.35 -12.25 26.28
C GLN A 67 -8.10 -13.13 26.42
N SER A 68 -8.21 -14.44 26.23
CA SER A 68 -7.09 -15.38 26.37
C SER A 68 -6.00 -15.17 25.31
N THR A 69 -6.38 -15.00 24.05
CA THR A 69 -5.47 -14.71 22.92
C THR A 69 -4.87 -13.31 23.03
N PHE A 70 -5.66 -12.33 23.49
CA PHE A 70 -5.15 -11.01 23.82
C PHE A 70 -4.10 -11.08 24.94
N ASP A 71 -4.42 -11.72 26.07
CA ASP A 71 -3.51 -11.82 27.21
C ASP A 71 -2.22 -12.57 26.83
N ALA A 72 -2.33 -13.64 26.03
CA ALA A 72 -1.19 -14.39 25.49
C ALA A 72 -0.35 -13.59 24.46
N GLY A 73 -0.89 -12.54 23.85
CA GLY A 73 -0.21 -11.77 22.80
C GLY A 73 0.02 -12.55 21.51
N THR A 74 -0.88 -13.48 21.19
CA THR A 74 -0.73 -14.32 20.00
C THR A 74 -1.09 -13.55 18.74
N LEU A 75 -0.11 -13.33 17.87
CA LEU A 75 -0.31 -12.73 16.57
C LEU A 75 -0.61 -13.79 15.50
N PRO A 76 -1.47 -13.48 14.51
CA PRO A 76 -1.59 -14.29 13.31
C PRO A 76 -0.29 -14.22 12.48
N ALA A 77 -0.13 -15.15 11.55
CA ALA A 77 1.01 -15.16 10.64
C ALA A 77 1.10 -13.84 9.85
N ALA A 78 2.33 -13.40 9.59
CA ALA A 78 2.56 -12.25 8.72
C ALA A 78 1.97 -12.50 7.32
N PRO A 79 1.53 -11.44 6.60
CA PRO A 79 0.98 -11.59 5.25
C PRO A 79 1.96 -12.26 4.30
N ASP A 80 1.43 -13.03 3.35
CA ASP A 80 2.20 -13.49 2.20
C ASP A 80 2.61 -12.27 1.35
N THR A 81 3.92 -12.14 1.13
CA THR A 81 4.51 -11.02 0.41
C THR A 81 4.79 -11.31 -1.06
N SER A 82 4.45 -12.50 -1.55
CA SER A 82 4.62 -12.93 -2.94
C SER A 82 4.00 -11.97 -3.97
N LEU A 83 2.90 -11.31 -3.60
CA LEU A 83 2.18 -10.35 -4.44
C LEU A 83 2.60 -8.88 -4.21
N MET A 84 3.49 -8.62 -3.27
CA MET A 84 3.84 -7.27 -2.79
C MET A 84 5.13 -6.73 -3.43
N GLY A 85 5.41 -7.13 -4.67
CA GLY A 85 6.55 -6.61 -5.43
C GLY A 85 7.92 -6.88 -4.81
N GLY A 86 8.07 -7.94 -4.01
CA GLY A 86 9.33 -8.29 -3.33
C GLY A 86 9.54 -7.66 -1.95
N LEU A 87 8.49 -7.08 -1.36
CA LEU A 87 8.51 -6.69 0.04
C LEU A 87 8.58 -7.92 0.95
N THR A 88 9.07 -7.74 2.17
CA THR A 88 9.04 -8.71 3.26
C THR A 88 8.44 -8.01 4.47
N CYS A 89 7.39 -8.60 5.03
CA CYS A 89 6.65 -8.04 6.15
C CYS A 89 6.96 -8.79 7.44
N THR A 90 7.24 -8.03 8.50
CA THR A 90 7.48 -8.53 9.85
C THR A 90 6.49 -7.89 10.81
N THR A 91 6.07 -8.65 11.81
CA THR A 91 5.10 -8.20 12.81
C THR A 91 5.79 -8.05 14.16
N SER A 92 5.49 -6.97 14.87
CA SER A 92 5.91 -6.78 16.25
C SER A 92 4.74 -6.33 17.11
N GLN A 93 4.87 -6.58 18.41
CA GLN A 93 3.90 -6.16 19.40
C GLN A 93 4.59 -5.59 20.63
N THR A 94 4.01 -4.54 21.20
CA THR A 94 4.46 -3.94 22.47
C THR A 94 3.28 -3.55 23.36
N ASN A 95 3.55 -3.33 24.65
CA ASN A 95 2.64 -2.58 25.53
C ASN A 95 3.06 -1.10 25.48
N PRO A 96 2.32 -0.23 24.77
CA PRO A 96 2.71 1.17 24.61
C PRO A 96 2.57 1.98 25.90
N VAL A 97 1.80 1.49 26.88
CA VAL A 97 1.64 2.12 28.19
C VAL A 97 1.93 1.07 29.28
N PRO A 98 3.20 0.92 29.69
CA PRO A 98 3.63 -0.14 30.61
C PRO A 98 2.87 -0.20 31.93
N THR A 99 2.33 0.94 32.39
CA THR A 99 1.56 1.06 33.64
C THR A 99 0.11 0.61 33.51
N TRP A 100 -0.43 0.51 32.30
CA TRP A 100 -1.80 0.08 32.06
C TRP A 100 -1.85 -1.45 31.99
N VAL A 101 -1.85 -2.05 33.18
CA VAL A 101 -1.92 -3.50 33.37
C VAL A 101 -3.05 -3.84 34.33
N THR A 102 -3.59 -5.04 34.21
CA THR A 102 -4.51 -5.61 35.20
C THR A 102 -3.79 -5.85 36.53
N ALA A 103 -4.54 -6.15 37.58
CA ALA A 103 -3.96 -6.57 38.87
C ALA A 103 -3.06 -7.82 38.75
N SER A 104 -3.29 -8.67 37.73
CA SER A 104 -2.47 -9.84 37.41
C SER A 104 -1.26 -9.54 36.51
N GLY A 105 -1.03 -8.27 36.13
CA GLY A 105 0.07 -7.85 35.28
C GLY A 105 -0.16 -7.98 33.77
N SER A 106 -1.36 -8.37 33.32
CA SER A 106 -1.66 -8.44 31.88
C SER A 106 -1.85 -7.03 31.30
N PRO A 107 -1.29 -6.70 30.13
CA PRO A 107 -1.47 -5.38 29.54
C PRO A 107 -2.94 -5.09 29.25
N MET A 108 -3.38 -3.84 29.37
CA MET A 108 -4.72 -3.40 28.97
C MET A 108 -4.77 -2.89 27.52
N LEU A 109 -3.59 -2.58 26.96
CA LEU A 109 -3.42 -2.07 25.61
C LEU A 109 -2.25 -2.80 24.94
N ARG A 110 -2.43 -3.19 23.69
CA ARG A 110 -1.40 -3.86 22.89
C ARG A 110 -1.25 -3.14 21.55
N ARG A 111 -0.07 -2.60 21.31
CA ARG A 111 0.30 -2.01 20.02
C ARG A 111 0.82 -3.09 19.12
N VAL A 112 0.24 -3.24 17.93
CA VAL A 112 0.73 -4.15 16.89
C VAL A 112 1.22 -3.32 15.72
N THR A 113 2.44 -3.61 15.29
CA THR A 113 3.06 -2.96 14.14
C THR A 113 3.39 -4.01 13.08
N LEU A 114 2.92 -3.78 11.85
CA LEU A 114 3.33 -4.49 10.65
C LEU A 114 4.32 -3.61 9.89
N SER A 115 5.55 -4.10 9.69
CA SER A 115 6.59 -3.40 8.95
C SER A 115 6.95 -4.18 7.69
N CYS A 116 6.79 -3.56 6.52
CA CYS A 116 7.10 -4.16 5.22
C CYS A 116 8.25 -3.42 4.56
N THR A 117 9.33 -4.14 4.23
CA THR A 117 10.57 -3.59 3.65
C THR A 117 10.99 -4.36 2.42
N GLY A 118 11.71 -3.71 1.50
CA GLY A 118 12.25 -4.36 0.31
C GLY A 118 13.26 -3.48 -0.41
N THR A 119 14.13 -4.09 -1.22
CA THR A 119 15.20 -3.38 -1.92
C THR A 119 14.62 -2.40 -2.94
N GLY A 120 15.00 -1.13 -2.85
CA GLY A 120 14.55 -0.10 -3.79
C GLY A 120 13.10 0.36 -3.60
N GLN A 121 12.46 -0.01 -2.47
CA GLN A 121 11.10 0.39 -2.12
C GLN A 121 11.07 1.19 -0.81
N PRO A 122 10.01 2.00 -0.58
CA PRO A 122 9.77 2.63 0.72
C PRO A 122 9.62 1.59 1.83
N ASN A 123 9.91 1.99 3.07
CA ASN A 123 9.51 1.21 4.24
C ASN A 123 8.06 1.57 4.61
N TYR A 124 7.20 0.57 4.72
CA TYR A 124 5.81 0.75 5.13
C TYR A 124 5.63 0.25 6.55
N ALA A 125 5.05 1.09 7.42
CA ALA A 125 4.75 0.73 8.79
C ALA A 125 3.28 1.03 9.10
N PHE A 126 2.54 0.00 9.49
CA PHE A 126 1.15 0.10 9.90
C PHE A 126 1.06 -0.25 11.38
N THR A 127 0.51 0.65 12.18
CA THR A 127 0.41 0.46 13.62
C THR A 127 -1.03 0.63 14.08
N LEU A 128 -1.51 -0.32 14.89
CA LEU A 128 -2.81 -0.23 15.55
C LEU A 128 -2.70 -0.66 17.01
N ASP A 129 -3.43 0.05 17.86
CA ASP A 129 -3.55 -0.26 19.27
C ASP A 129 -4.87 -1.00 19.53
N PHE A 130 -4.78 -2.13 20.21
CA PHE A 130 -5.90 -2.99 20.55
C PHE A 130 -6.12 -2.94 22.06
N GLY A 131 -7.33 -2.57 22.47
CA GLY A 131 -7.75 -2.63 23.86
C GLY A 131 -8.06 -4.07 24.27
N ARG A 132 -7.79 -4.40 25.53
CA ARG A 132 -8.15 -5.69 26.11
C ARG A 132 -9.68 -5.88 26.06
N PRO A 133 -10.20 -6.99 25.51
CA PRO A 133 -11.63 -7.25 25.53
C PRO A 133 -12.08 -7.47 26.98
N THR A 134 -13.16 -6.78 27.37
CA THR A 134 -13.81 -7.01 28.67
C THR A 134 -14.77 -8.19 28.52
N GLY A 135 -14.29 -9.40 28.73
CA GLY A 135 -15.18 -10.55 28.84
C GLY A 135 -16.10 -10.37 30.05
N ALA A 136 -17.42 -10.35 29.84
CA ALA A 136 -18.34 -10.67 30.92
C ALA A 136 -18.06 -12.12 31.38
N PRO A 137 -18.08 -12.43 32.69
CA PRO A 137 -18.00 -13.81 33.14
C PRO A 137 -19.33 -14.50 32.80
N GLY A 138 -19.31 -15.46 31.88
CA GLY A 138 -20.41 -16.41 31.68
C GLY A 138 -21.67 -15.85 31.00
N GLY A 139 -21.70 -15.85 29.67
CA GLY A 139 -22.96 -16.01 28.93
C GLY A 139 -23.31 -17.50 28.89
N ALA A 140 -23.95 -18.01 29.94
CA ALA A 140 -24.68 -19.26 29.85
C ALA A 140 -25.85 -19.04 28.89
N GLY A 141 -25.71 -19.54 27.66
CA GLY A 141 -26.87 -19.79 26.80
C GLY A 141 -27.63 -20.97 27.38
N SER A 142 -28.64 -20.67 28.19
CA SER A 142 -29.79 -21.53 28.44
C SER A 142 -30.91 -21.14 27.47
#